data_AF-A0A7V2XTS0-F1
#
_entry.id   AF-A0A7V2XTS0-F1
#
_cell.length_a   1.000
_cell.length_b   1.000
_cell.length_c   1.000
_cell.angle_alpha   90.00
_cell.angle_beta   90.00
_cell.angle_gamma   90.00
#
_symmetry.space_group_name_H-M   'P 1'
#
loop_
_entity.id
_entity.type
_entity.pdbx_description
1 polymer ?
#
loop_
_entity_poly.entity_id
_entity_poly.type
_entity_poly.pdbx_seq_one_letter_code
_entity_poly.pdbx_strand_id
1 'polypeptide(L)'
;MPHRPVKDLAEGESVQDVYLLIEKEMRQGAQGPYLHLVVGDKSGRITGRLWEANRRIFEALPDDGLVQVTAQVRSFRGQPQLNVSRIVPAPGHADPADFLPATAHDVKALWGTLRETLRTINDPGLRKLTEAILDDPEIARRLRQAPAAVTHHHAWVGGLLEHVVGLVRLAGAILPLYPNLDRDLLLAGILLHDLGKIEELSVGGAFRYTDAGKLVGHIGLGLALLERKAAEIGGLPAPLLDQLRHLIASHHGQHEWGALTLPATREAIALHYLDNLDAKLSAVEALLANAADLPGNWTEYVKTFDRAIYKGDKTGEPMTPGNP
;
A
#
# COMPACT_ATOMS: atom_id res chain seq x y z
N MET A 1 4.78 -27.78 -7.29
CA MET A 1 3.42 -28.08 -6.80
C MET A 1 2.67 -26.74 -6.74
N PRO A 2 1.34 -26.70 -6.93
CA PRO A 2 0.59 -25.46 -6.73
C PRO A 2 0.73 -25.00 -5.27
N HIS A 3 0.87 -23.69 -5.07
CA HIS A 3 0.95 -23.06 -3.75
C HIS A 3 -0.24 -23.47 -2.88
N ARG A 4 0.02 -23.88 -1.64
CA ARG A 4 -0.99 -24.21 -0.63
C ARG A 4 -1.31 -22.99 0.22
N PRO A 5 -2.53 -22.44 0.15
CA PRO A 5 -2.92 -21.28 0.95
C PRO A 5 -2.88 -21.55 2.45
N VAL A 6 -2.42 -20.57 3.24
CA VAL A 6 -2.42 -20.65 4.71
C VAL A 6 -3.78 -21.03 5.30
N LYS A 7 -4.87 -20.47 4.77
CA LYS A 7 -6.24 -20.77 5.24
C LYS A 7 -6.64 -22.25 5.07
N ASP A 8 -5.97 -22.97 4.18
CA ASP A 8 -6.25 -24.36 3.83
C ASP A 8 -5.31 -25.34 4.57
N LEU A 9 -4.46 -24.85 5.46
CA LEU A 9 -3.56 -25.68 6.28
C LEU A 9 -4.31 -26.27 7.47
N ALA A 10 -4.56 -27.58 7.43
CA ALA A 10 -5.28 -28.30 8.48
C ALA A 10 -4.32 -29.06 9.41
N GLU A 11 -4.76 -29.31 10.65
CA GLU A 11 -3.99 -30.08 11.63
C GLU A 11 -3.63 -31.49 11.10
N GLY A 12 -2.39 -31.92 11.38
CA GLY A 12 -1.88 -33.25 11.00
C GLY A 12 -1.22 -33.29 9.63
N GLU A 13 -1.39 -32.25 8.82
CA GLU A 13 -0.83 -32.20 7.47
C GLU A 13 0.66 -31.86 7.47
N SER A 14 1.37 -32.37 6.46
CA SER A 14 2.72 -31.92 6.12
C SER A 14 2.66 -30.90 5.00
N VAL A 15 3.49 -29.87 5.11
CA VAL A 15 3.60 -28.78 4.14
C VAL A 15 5.06 -28.60 3.74
N GLN A 16 5.29 -28.50 2.43
CA GLN A 16 6.56 -28.10 1.85
C GLN A 16 6.27 -27.08 0.75
N ASP A 17 6.29 -25.80 1.09
CA ASP A 17 5.87 -24.74 0.17
C ASP A 17 6.59 -23.42 0.43
N VAL A 18 6.39 -22.44 -0.45
CA VAL A 18 6.90 -21.08 -0.30
C VAL A 18 5.87 -20.24 0.44
N TYR A 19 6.34 -19.47 1.42
CA TYR A 19 5.53 -18.48 2.13
C TYR A 19 6.31 -17.19 2.31
N LEU A 20 5.58 -16.13 2.58
CA LEU A 20 6.14 -14.85 2.95
C LEU A 20 6.59 -14.87 4.42
N LEU A 21 7.85 -14.59 4.70
CA LEU A 21 8.35 -14.41 6.06
C LEU A 21 7.98 -13.01 6.56
N ILE A 22 7.12 -12.96 7.57
CA ILE A 22 6.57 -11.73 8.15
C ILE A 22 7.34 -11.33 9.41
N GLU A 23 7.69 -12.33 10.23
CA GLU A 23 8.42 -12.14 11.48
C GLU A 23 9.38 -13.31 11.71
N LYS A 24 10.58 -13.00 12.19
CA LYS A 24 11.51 -13.99 12.76
C LYS A 24 12.07 -13.44 14.07
N GLU A 25 12.06 -14.26 15.12
CA GLU A 25 12.61 -13.90 16.42
C GLU A 25 13.26 -15.11 17.08
N MET A 26 14.49 -14.94 17.56
CA MET A 26 15.14 -15.97 18.38
C MET A 26 14.59 -15.90 19.80
N ARG A 27 13.95 -16.98 20.27
CA ARG A 27 13.38 -17.05 21.61
C ARG A 27 13.99 -18.19 22.42
N GLN A 28 13.97 -18.04 23.75
CA GLN A 28 14.41 -19.09 24.68
C GLN A 28 13.23 -19.97 25.07
N GLY A 29 13.37 -21.29 24.89
CA GLY A 29 12.39 -22.30 25.32
C GLY A 29 12.96 -23.23 26.40
N ALA A 30 12.09 -24.08 26.95
CA ALA A 30 12.47 -25.05 27.98
C ALA A 30 13.50 -26.10 27.50
N GLN A 31 13.52 -26.38 26.19
CA GLN A 31 14.43 -27.35 25.56
C GLN A 31 15.63 -26.67 24.86
N GLY A 32 15.83 -25.37 25.06
CA GLY A 32 16.86 -24.58 24.39
C GLY A 32 16.30 -23.45 23.51
N PRO A 33 17.16 -22.75 22.77
CA PRO A 33 16.74 -21.70 21.85
C PRO A 33 15.92 -22.29 20.69
N TYR A 34 14.91 -21.54 20.25
CA TYR A 34 14.10 -21.87 19.08
C TYR A 34 13.80 -20.60 18.29
N LEU A 35 13.52 -20.77 17.01
CA LEU A 35 13.13 -19.68 16.15
C LEU A 35 11.60 -19.59 16.12
N HIS A 36 11.07 -18.47 16.60
CA HIS A 36 9.69 -18.09 16.40
C HIS A 36 9.56 -17.43 15.03
N LEU A 37 8.56 -17.87 14.26
CA LEU A 37 8.31 -17.41 12.90
C LEU A 37 6.84 -17.02 12.78
N VAL A 38 6.56 -15.99 11.98
CA VAL A 38 5.24 -15.78 11.39
C VAL A 38 5.43 -15.80 9.90
N VAL A 39 4.73 -16.72 9.23
CA VAL A 39 4.71 -16.80 7.77
C VAL A 39 3.30 -16.58 7.27
N GLY A 40 3.15 -16.13 6.03
CA GLY A 40 1.84 -15.84 5.47
C GLY A 40 1.78 -15.89 3.96
N ASP A 41 0.57 -15.73 3.47
CA ASP A 41 0.25 -15.44 2.08
C ASP A 41 -1.03 -14.58 2.04
N LYS A 42 -1.58 -14.38 0.83
CA LYS A 42 -2.82 -13.62 0.61
C LYS A 42 -4.06 -14.15 1.36
N SER A 43 -4.02 -15.39 1.85
CA SER A 43 -5.12 -16.04 2.54
C SER A 43 -5.04 -15.94 4.07
N GLY A 44 -3.88 -15.60 4.62
CA GLY A 44 -3.72 -15.46 6.06
C GLY A 44 -2.29 -15.56 6.56
N ARG A 45 -2.15 -15.64 7.88
CA ARG A 45 -0.88 -15.77 8.58
C ARG A 45 -0.94 -16.97 9.51
N ILE A 46 0.17 -17.68 9.63
CA ILE A 46 0.32 -18.80 10.55
C ILE A 46 1.65 -18.70 11.30
N THR A 47 1.60 -18.94 12.60
CA THR A 47 2.80 -19.01 13.42
C THR A 47 3.56 -20.31 13.16
N GLY A 48 4.88 -20.23 13.11
CA GLY A 48 5.78 -21.38 13.07
C GLY A 48 6.79 -21.39 14.21
N ARG A 49 7.29 -22.58 14.53
CA ARG A 49 8.41 -22.80 15.45
C ARG A 49 9.40 -23.77 14.81
N LEU A 50 10.65 -23.36 14.72
CA LEU A 50 11.77 -24.24 14.41
C LEU A 50 12.57 -24.46 15.70
N TRP A 51 12.50 -25.68 16.23
CA TRP A 51 13.27 -26.09 17.41
C TRP A 51 14.74 -26.29 17.05
N GLU A 52 15.62 -26.23 18.05
CA GLU A 52 17.07 -26.39 17.89
C GLU A 52 17.69 -25.40 16.88
N ALA A 53 17.02 -24.27 16.65
CA ALA A 53 17.51 -23.23 15.77
C ALA A 53 18.75 -22.57 16.38
N ASN A 54 19.72 -22.25 15.51
CA ASN A 54 20.93 -21.54 15.89
C ASN A 54 21.04 -20.21 15.14
N ARG A 55 22.00 -19.38 15.56
CA ARG A 55 22.22 -18.05 15.02
C ARG A 55 22.55 -18.06 13.51
N ARG A 56 23.21 -19.09 13.01
CA ARG A 56 23.49 -19.22 11.56
C ARG A 56 22.22 -19.38 10.74
N ILE A 57 21.24 -20.15 11.22
CA ILE A 57 19.94 -20.28 10.54
C ILE A 57 19.21 -18.93 10.56
N PHE A 58 19.20 -18.23 11.69
CA PHE A 58 18.57 -16.91 11.80
C PHE A 58 19.17 -15.88 10.83
N GLU A 59 20.49 -15.83 10.73
CA GLU A 59 21.23 -14.89 9.86
C GLU A 59 21.15 -15.28 8.38
N ALA A 60 20.95 -16.56 8.06
CA ALA A 60 20.78 -17.03 6.69
C ALA A 60 19.38 -16.76 6.12
N LEU A 61 18.36 -16.59 6.98
CA LEU A 61 17.03 -16.19 6.55
C LEU A 61 17.00 -14.69 6.26
N PRO A 62 16.24 -14.26 5.24
CA PRO A 62 16.07 -12.84 5.03
C PRO A 62 15.32 -12.22 6.22
N ASP A 63 15.47 -10.93 6.45
CA ASP A 63 14.64 -10.22 7.45
C ASP A 63 13.20 -10.07 6.97
N ASP A 64 13.01 -10.01 5.65
CA ASP A 64 11.73 -10.09 4.98
C ASP A 64 11.90 -10.73 3.58
N GLY A 65 10.87 -11.40 3.09
CA GLY A 65 10.88 -12.01 1.77
C GLY A 65 10.36 -13.43 1.79
N LEU A 66 10.54 -14.13 0.68
CA LEU A 66 10.00 -15.47 0.52
C LEU A 66 10.93 -16.52 1.13
N VAL A 67 10.34 -17.49 1.82
CA VAL A 67 11.03 -18.62 2.42
C VAL A 67 10.35 -19.92 2.01
N GLN A 68 11.15 -20.93 1.68
CA GLN A 68 10.64 -22.28 1.53
C GLN A 68 10.58 -22.93 2.91
N VAL A 69 9.37 -23.32 3.33
CA VAL A 69 9.08 -23.91 4.63
C VAL A 69 8.74 -25.38 4.46
N THR A 70 9.41 -26.24 5.23
CA THR A 70 9.01 -27.64 5.45
C THR A 70 8.56 -27.78 6.90
N ALA A 71 7.30 -28.16 7.11
CA ALA A 71 6.70 -28.21 8.43
C ALA A 71 5.58 -29.25 8.53
N GLN A 72 5.20 -29.56 9.76
CA GLN A 72 3.97 -30.28 10.08
C GLN A 72 3.02 -29.31 10.81
N VAL A 73 1.77 -29.24 10.38
CA VAL A 73 0.74 -28.43 11.04
C VAL A 73 0.29 -29.15 12.32
N ARG A 74 0.42 -28.50 13.47
CA ARG A 74 0.01 -29.01 14.78
C ARG A 74 -0.93 -28.04 15.46
N SER A 75 -1.86 -28.53 16.28
CA SER A 75 -2.63 -27.65 17.16
C SER A 75 -1.83 -27.26 18.39
N PHE A 76 -1.81 -25.96 18.69
CA PHE A 76 -1.30 -25.42 19.93
C PHE A 76 -2.37 -24.50 20.54
N ARG A 77 -2.92 -24.90 21.70
CA ARG A 77 -4.04 -24.21 22.36
C ARG A 77 -5.26 -24.01 21.45
N GLY A 78 -5.54 -25.00 20.59
CA GLY A 78 -6.69 -24.97 19.69
C GLY A 78 -6.48 -24.15 18.41
N GLN A 79 -5.27 -23.63 18.16
CA GLN A 79 -4.93 -22.88 16.95
C GLN A 79 -3.87 -23.64 16.13
N PRO A 80 -3.99 -23.69 14.79
CA PRO A 80 -2.98 -24.32 13.95
C PRO A 80 -1.65 -23.57 14.00
N GLN A 81 -0.56 -24.32 14.13
CA GLN A 81 0.81 -23.82 14.21
C GLN A 81 1.76 -24.74 13.41
N LEU A 82 2.70 -24.15 12.68
CA LEU A 82 3.72 -24.89 11.95
C LEU A 82 4.82 -25.37 12.92
N ASN A 83 4.96 -26.68 13.06
CA ASN A 83 6.17 -27.28 13.61
C ASN A 83 7.18 -27.45 12.47
N VAL A 84 8.06 -26.48 12.32
CA VAL A 84 8.99 -26.34 11.19
C VAL A 84 10.18 -27.27 11.39
N SER A 85 10.47 -28.10 10.39
CA SER A 85 11.66 -28.95 10.35
C SER A 85 12.79 -28.34 9.52
N ARG A 86 12.44 -27.55 8.50
CA ARG A 86 13.41 -26.85 7.65
C ARG A 86 12.83 -25.56 7.12
N ILE A 87 13.65 -24.52 7.09
CA ILE A 87 13.34 -23.23 6.46
C ILE A 87 14.59 -22.70 5.76
N VAL A 88 14.42 -22.20 4.54
CA VAL A 88 15.49 -21.59 3.74
C VAL A 88 14.93 -20.41 2.95
N PRO A 89 15.76 -19.43 2.54
CA PRO A 89 15.34 -18.41 1.56
C PRO A 89 14.77 -19.08 0.32
N ALA A 90 13.65 -18.56 -0.20
CA ALA A 90 13.03 -19.11 -1.39
C ALA A 90 13.91 -18.84 -2.63
N PRO A 91 13.92 -19.76 -3.62
CA PRO A 91 14.57 -19.52 -4.90
C PRO A 91 13.96 -18.31 -5.63
N GLY A 92 14.80 -17.50 -6.29
CA GLY A 92 14.47 -16.15 -6.79
C GLY A 92 13.47 -16.02 -7.94
N HIS A 93 12.61 -17.01 -8.17
CA HIS A 93 11.55 -16.96 -9.18
C HIS A 93 10.17 -16.64 -8.60
N ALA A 94 10.03 -16.55 -7.28
CA ALA A 94 8.77 -16.21 -6.63
C ALA A 94 8.75 -14.70 -6.31
N ASP A 95 7.69 -14.00 -6.73
CA ASP A 95 7.51 -12.57 -6.47
C ASP A 95 6.77 -12.39 -5.14
N PRO A 96 7.30 -11.63 -4.16
CA PRO A 96 6.58 -11.32 -2.92
C PRO A 96 5.16 -10.78 -3.16
N ALA A 97 4.90 -10.13 -4.30
CA ALA A 97 3.57 -9.69 -4.70
C ALA A 97 2.54 -10.83 -4.83
N ASP A 98 2.96 -12.05 -5.12
CA ASP A 98 2.05 -13.22 -5.23
C ASP A 98 1.48 -13.65 -3.87
N PHE A 99 2.12 -13.21 -2.78
CA PHE A 99 1.82 -13.61 -1.40
C PHE A 99 1.30 -12.44 -0.55
N LEU A 100 1.32 -11.23 -1.08
CA LEU A 100 0.74 -10.05 -0.43
C LEU A 100 -0.71 -9.84 -0.90
N PRO A 101 -1.54 -9.13 -0.11
CA PRO A 101 -2.77 -8.55 -0.64
C PRO A 101 -2.42 -7.68 -1.86
N ALA A 102 -3.18 -7.82 -2.93
CA ALA A 102 -3.03 -7.06 -4.17
C ALA A 102 -4.37 -6.42 -4.53
N THR A 103 -4.31 -5.36 -5.33
CA THR A 103 -5.53 -4.73 -5.87
C THR A 103 -6.40 -5.76 -6.59
N ALA A 104 -7.72 -5.65 -6.43
CA ALA A 104 -8.68 -6.44 -7.20
C ALA A 104 -8.81 -5.93 -8.65
N HIS A 105 -8.29 -4.74 -8.95
CA HIS A 105 -8.33 -4.13 -10.26
C HIS A 105 -7.15 -4.58 -11.15
N ASP A 106 -7.34 -4.58 -12.46
CA ASP A 106 -6.25 -4.83 -13.40
C ASP A 106 -5.26 -3.65 -13.39
N VAL A 107 -4.06 -3.89 -12.86
CA VAL A 107 -2.94 -2.94 -12.80
C VAL A 107 -2.62 -2.36 -14.19
N LYS A 108 -2.75 -3.15 -15.25
CA LYS A 108 -2.51 -2.68 -16.63
C LYS A 108 -3.59 -1.67 -17.05
N ALA A 109 -4.84 -1.90 -16.69
CA ALA A 109 -5.94 -0.98 -16.96
C ALA A 109 -5.84 0.30 -16.13
N LEU A 110 -5.46 0.19 -14.85
CA LEU A 110 -5.19 1.35 -13.99
C LEU A 110 -4.05 2.20 -14.56
N TRP A 111 -2.95 1.57 -14.97
CA TRP A 111 -1.84 2.25 -15.62
C TRP A 111 -2.26 2.92 -16.93
N GLY A 112 -3.12 2.26 -17.73
CA GLY A 112 -3.72 2.83 -18.93
C GLY A 112 -4.49 4.13 -18.63
N THR A 113 -5.37 4.10 -17.62
CA THR A 113 -6.16 5.26 -17.17
C THR A 113 -5.25 6.42 -16.76
N LEU A 114 -4.18 6.12 -16.02
CA LEU A 114 -3.19 7.11 -15.60
C LEU A 114 -2.50 7.77 -16.81
N ARG A 115 -2.06 6.97 -17.80
CA ARG A 115 -1.43 7.47 -19.03
C ARG A 115 -2.39 8.26 -19.92
N GLU A 116 -3.64 7.83 -20.01
CA GLU A 116 -4.69 8.56 -20.72
C GLU A 116 -4.93 9.93 -20.08
N THR A 117 -5.03 9.98 -18.75
CA THR A 117 -5.19 11.22 -18.00
C THR A 117 -4.04 12.20 -18.26
N LEU A 118 -2.79 11.71 -18.20
CA LEU A 118 -1.61 12.51 -18.53
C LEU A 118 -1.70 13.14 -19.93
N ARG A 119 -2.18 12.40 -20.93
CA ARG A 119 -2.32 12.91 -22.31
C ARG A 119 -3.34 14.05 -22.42
N THR A 120 -4.25 14.18 -21.46
CA THR A 120 -5.25 15.26 -21.43
C THR A 120 -4.77 16.56 -20.78
N ILE A 121 -3.58 16.58 -20.17
CA ILE A 121 -2.99 17.79 -19.58
C ILE A 121 -2.52 18.70 -20.71
N ASN A 122 -3.11 19.87 -20.92
CA ASN A 122 -2.79 20.77 -22.03
C ASN A 122 -1.52 21.59 -21.81
N ASP A 123 -1.21 21.97 -20.57
CA ASP A 123 0.03 22.68 -20.25
C ASP A 123 1.26 21.82 -20.64
N PRO A 124 2.12 22.30 -21.55
CA PRO A 124 3.23 21.50 -22.06
C PRO A 124 4.32 21.28 -21.02
N GLY A 125 4.50 22.19 -20.05
CA GLY A 125 5.48 22.07 -18.99
C GLY A 125 5.08 20.99 -17.98
N LEU A 126 3.83 21.05 -17.50
CA LEU A 126 3.27 20.03 -16.62
C LEU A 126 3.30 18.67 -17.28
N ARG A 127 2.79 18.56 -18.52
CA ARG A 127 2.78 17.29 -19.25
C ARG A 127 4.17 16.71 -19.39
N LYS A 128 5.15 17.51 -19.83
CA LYS A 128 6.54 17.06 -20.01
C LYS A 128 7.16 16.56 -18.71
N LEU A 129 6.93 17.27 -17.59
CA LEU A 129 7.45 16.86 -16.28
C LEU A 129 6.80 15.56 -15.79
N THR A 130 5.47 15.50 -15.80
CA THR A 130 4.75 14.31 -15.36
C THR A 130 5.09 13.10 -16.25
N GLU A 131 5.27 13.30 -17.56
CA GLU A 131 5.66 12.24 -18.49
C GLU A 131 7.08 11.75 -18.21
N ALA A 132 8.04 12.65 -18.02
CA ALA A 132 9.43 12.28 -17.68
C ALA A 132 9.54 11.51 -16.36
N ILE A 133 8.66 11.78 -15.39
CA ILE A 133 8.58 11.04 -14.13
C ILE A 133 8.01 9.64 -14.37
N LEU A 134 6.90 9.53 -15.11
CA LEU A 134 6.18 8.26 -15.31
C LEU A 134 6.82 7.34 -16.36
N ASP A 135 7.66 7.89 -17.25
CA ASP A 135 8.43 7.12 -18.24
C ASP A 135 9.78 6.64 -17.71
N ASP A 136 10.18 7.07 -16.52
CA ASP A 136 11.30 6.47 -15.81
C ASP A 136 10.95 5.01 -15.46
N PRO A 137 11.67 4.01 -16.00
CA PRO A 137 11.29 2.61 -15.85
C PRO A 137 11.23 2.15 -14.40
N GLU A 138 12.08 2.69 -13.53
CA GLU A 138 12.14 2.30 -12.13
C GLU A 138 10.99 2.93 -11.33
N ILE A 139 10.68 4.21 -11.59
CA ILE A 139 9.51 4.87 -10.99
C ILE A 139 8.23 4.16 -11.43
N ALA A 140 8.08 3.88 -12.73
CA ALA A 140 6.92 3.18 -13.27
C ALA A 140 6.74 1.79 -12.66
N ARG A 141 7.83 1.03 -12.52
CA ARG A 141 7.81 -0.30 -11.88
C ARG A 141 7.37 -0.19 -10.42
N ARG A 142 7.99 0.70 -9.65
CA ARG A 142 7.69 0.86 -8.22
C ARG A 142 6.27 1.38 -7.99
N LEU A 143 5.79 2.35 -8.77
CA LEU A 143 4.44 2.90 -8.63
C LEU A 143 3.35 1.84 -8.85
N ARG A 144 3.56 0.90 -9.79
CA ARG A 144 2.62 -0.20 -10.04
C ARG A 144 2.58 -1.25 -8.93
N GLN A 145 3.61 -1.30 -8.09
CA GLN A 145 3.75 -2.29 -7.02
C GLN A 145 3.53 -1.69 -5.63
N ALA A 146 3.75 -0.39 -5.46
CA ALA A 146 3.71 0.28 -4.17
C ALA A 146 2.32 0.22 -3.53
N PRO A 147 2.23 -0.06 -2.21
CA PRO A 147 1.03 0.22 -1.44
C PRO A 147 0.88 1.73 -1.21
N ALA A 148 -0.33 2.19 -0.88
CA ALA A 148 -0.52 3.58 -0.46
C ALA A 148 -0.26 3.79 1.04
N ALA A 149 -0.22 2.73 1.85
CA ALA A 149 0.14 2.78 3.27
C ALA A 149 0.51 1.38 3.82
N VAL A 150 1.06 1.35 5.05
CA VAL A 150 1.59 0.13 5.69
C VAL A 150 0.49 -0.74 6.32
N THR A 151 -0.51 -0.11 6.94
CA THR A 151 -1.58 -0.80 7.70
C THR A 151 -2.98 -0.27 7.41
N HIS A 152 -3.10 0.85 6.71
CA HIS A 152 -4.35 1.55 6.44
C HIS A 152 -4.49 1.76 4.92
N HIS A 153 -5.72 1.94 4.42
CA HIS A 153 -6.10 2.40 3.06
C HIS A 153 -5.15 2.02 1.92
N HIS A 154 -5.59 1.11 1.06
CA HIS A 154 -4.78 0.67 -0.08
C HIS A 154 -3.42 0.07 0.33
N ALA A 155 -3.38 -0.58 1.51
CA ALA A 155 -2.24 -1.38 1.99
C ALA A 155 -2.18 -2.73 1.27
N TRP A 156 -2.02 -2.69 -0.04
CA TRP A 156 -1.87 -3.83 -0.94
C TRP A 156 -0.98 -3.46 -2.13
N VAL A 157 -0.42 -4.46 -2.80
CA VAL A 157 0.37 -4.26 -4.01
C VAL A 157 -0.48 -3.58 -5.08
N GLY A 158 0.02 -2.47 -5.62
CA GLY A 158 -0.69 -1.63 -6.58
C GLY A 158 -1.68 -0.65 -5.96
N GLY A 159 -1.78 -0.60 -4.63
CA GLY A 159 -2.70 0.28 -3.93
C GLY A 159 -2.43 1.77 -4.14
N LEU A 160 -1.16 2.18 -4.30
CA LEU A 160 -0.84 3.58 -4.61
C LEU A 160 -1.38 3.99 -5.99
N LEU A 161 -1.23 3.13 -6.99
CA LEU A 161 -1.75 3.37 -8.33
C LEU A 161 -3.28 3.43 -8.34
N GLU A 162 -3.93 2.50 -7.63
CA GLU A 162 -5.39 2.48 -7.46
C GLU A 162 -5.90 3.78 -6.84
N HIS A 163 -5.28 4.22 -5.75
CA HIS A 163 -5.59 5.48 -5.07
C HIS A 163 -5.48 6.69 -6.02
N VAL A 164 -4.35 6.84 -6.73
CA VAL A 164 -4.15 7.94 -7.69
C VAL A 164 -5.21 7.92 -8.80
N VAL A 165 -5.57 6.75 -9.34
CA VAL A 165 -6.64 6.63 -10.34
C VAL A 165 -8.02 6.96 -9.75
N GLY A 166 -8.27 6.61 -8.49
CA GLY A 166 -9.46 7.02 -7.74
C GLY A 166 -9.58 8.55 -7.68
N LEU A 167 -8.50 9.23 -7.30
CA LEU A 167 -8.46 10.71 -7.25
C LEU A 167 -8.67 11.35 -8.62
N VAL A 168 -8.11 10.77 -9.69
CA VAL A 168 -8.37 11.24 -11.07
C VAL A 168 -9.86 11.16 -11.42
N ARG A 169 -10.54 10.07 -11.05
CA ARG A 169 -11.99 9.91 -11.28
C ARG A 169 -12.80 10.92 -10.47
N LEU A 170 -12.44 11.12 -9.20
CA LEU A 170 -13.08 12.13 -8.35
C LEU A 170 -12.89 13.54 -8.90
N ALA A 171 -11.67 13.87 -9.36
CA ALA A 171 -11.38 15.14 -10.02
C ALA A 171 -12.24 15.33 -11.27
N GLY A 172 -12.39 14.29 -12.09
CA GLY A 172 -13.28 14.30 -13.26
C GLY A 172 -14.74 14.61 -12.92
N ALA A 173 -15.22 14.17 -11.75
CA ALA A 173 -16.56 14.46 -11.27
C ALA A 173 -16.74 15.90 -10.77
N ILE A 174 -15.72 16.48 -10.10
CA ILE A 174 -15.85 17.82 -9.50
C ILE A 174 -15.45 18.96 -10.44
N LEU A 175 -14.53 18.74 -11.37
CA LEU A 175 -14.01 19.80 -12.26
C LEU A 175 -15.12 20.55 -13.03
N PRO A 176 -16.18 19.91 -13.55
CA PRO A 176 -17.29 20.61 -14.19
C PRO A 176 -18.06 21.57 -13.28
N LEU A 177 -18.02 21.34 -11.96
CA LEU A 177 -18.70 22.15 -10.95
C LEU A 177 -17.86 23.35 -10.51
N TYR A 178 -16.55 23.30 -10.72
CA TYR A 178 -15.59 24.32 -10.29
C TYR A 178 -14.75 24.81 -11.49
N PRO A 179 -15.32 25.61 -12.41
CA PRO A 179 -14.66 26.02 -13.65
C PRO A 179 -13.43 26.92 -13.45
N ASN A 180 -13.22 27.40 -12.23
CA ASN A 180 -12.12 28.27 -11.84
C ASN A 180 -10.93 27.50 -11.23
N LEU A 181 -10.99 26.17 -11.18
CA LEU A 181 -9.83 25.32 -10.89
C LEU A 181 -8.97 25.22 -12.14
N ASP A 182 -7.66 25.34 -11.96
CA ASP A 182 -6.69 24.93 -12.96
C ASP A 182 -6.71 23.40 -13.05
N ARG A 183 -7.39 22.89 -14.08
CA ARG A 183 -7.55 21.47 -14.34
C ARG A 183 -6.20 20.78 -14.51
N ASP A 184 -5.30 21.36 -15.27
CA ASP A 184 -4.05 20.71 -15.65
C ASP A 184 -3.11 20.63 -14.46
N LEU A 185 -3.04 21.70 -13.66
CA LEU A 185 -2.31 21.72 -12.40
C LEU A 185 -2.87 20.74 -11.38
N LEU A 186 -4.19 20.67 -11.22
CA LEU A 186 -4.82 19.71 -10.30
C LEU A 186 -4.53 18.26 -10.71
N LEU A 187 -4.67 17.92 -11.99
CA LEU A 187 -4.38 16.57 -12.48
C LEU A 187 -2.89 16.23 -12.34
N ALA A 188 -1.98 17.15 -12.70
CA ALA A 188 -0.55 16.94 -12.46
C ALA A 188 -0.24 16.76 -10.97
N GLY A 189 -0.87 17.55 -10.10
CA GLY A 189 -0.80 17.41 -8.65
C GLY A 189 -1.22 16.02 -8.19
N ILE A 190 -2.42 15.57 -8.57
CA ILE A 190 -2.94 14.23 -8.22
C ILE A 190 -1.97 13.12 -8.64
N LEU A 191 -1.45 13.18 -9.85
CA LEU A 191 -0.54 12.15 -10.39
C LEU A 191 0.81 12.09 -9.66
N LEU A 192 1.23 13.18 -9.00
CA LEU A 192 2.56 13.33 -8.42
C LEU A 192 2.59 13.40 -6.89
N HIS A 193 1.47 13.77 -6.24
CA HIS A 193 1.45 14.19 -4.83
C HIS A 193 2.08 13.19 -3.87
N ASP A 194 1.84 11.91 -4.12
CA ASP A 194 2.21 10.80 -3.24
C ASP A 194 3.36 9.94 -3.78
N LEU A 195 4.05 10.37 -4.84
CA LEU A 195 5.12 9.57 -5.45
C LEU A 195 6.26 9.25 -4.48
N GLY A 196 6.49 10.08 -3.46
CA GLY A 196 7.48 9.76 -2.43
C GLY A 196 7.21 8.44 -1.71
N LYS A 197 5.98 7.91 -1.72
CA LYS A 197 5.64 6.60 -1.16
C LYS A 197 6.38 5.45 -1.83
N ILE A 198 6.78 5.61 -3.10
CA ILE A 198 7.59 4.59 -3.76
C ILE A 198 8.95 4.43 -3.08
N GLU A 199 9.51 5.49 -2.50
CA GLU A 199 10.77 5.51 -1.74
C GLU A 199 10.57 5.31 -0.23
N GLU A 200 9.46 5.80 0.32
CA GLU A 200 9.11 5.66 1.74
C GLU A 200 8.82 4.20 2.13
N LEU A 201 8.17 3.45 1.24
CA LEU A 201 7.65 2.12 1.51
C LEU A 201 8.44 1.05 0.73
N SER A 202 8.83 -0.01 1.43
CA SER A 202 9.38 -1.21 0.80
C SER A 202 8.30 -2.27 0.64
N VAL A 203 8.34 -2.95 -0.51
CA VAL A 203 7.52 -4.12 -0.82
C VAL A 203 8.45 -5.33 -0.81
N GLY A 204 8.44 -6.04 0.32
CA GLY A 204 9.18 -7.29 0.52
C GLY A 204 8.29 -8.34 1.18
N GLY A 205 8.75 -8.94 2.29
CA GLY A 205 7.96 -9.84 3.13
C GLY A 205 6.71 -9.23 3.79
N ALA A 206 6.66 -7.91 3.86
CA ALA A 206 5.55 -7.12 4.37
C ALA A 206 5.74 -5.69 3.89
N PHE A 207 4.70 -4.87 3.93
CA PHE A 207 4.87 -3.42 3.76
C PHE A 207 5.59 -2.87 4.99
N ARG A 208 6.69 -2.15 4.78
CA ARG A 208 7.46 -1.50 5.84
C ARG A 208 7.94 -0.13 5.38
N TYR A 209 8.22 0.74 6.35
CA TYR A 209 8.95 1.97 6.08
C TYR A 209 10.44 1.67 5.86
N THR A 210 11.01 2.26 4.81
CA THR A 210 12.46 2.33 4.61
C THR A 210 13.09 3.29 5.63
N ASP A 211 14.41 3.26 5.79
CA ASP A 211 15.10 4.22 6.65
C ASP A 211 14.87 5.66 6.17
N ALA A 212 14.95 5.88 4.85
CA ALA A 212 14.61 7.16 4.24
C ALA A 212 13.15 7.55 4.52
N GLY A 213 12.21 6.60 4.45
CA GLY A 213 10.82 6.82 4.79
C GLY A 213 10.60 7.24 6.24
N LYS A 214 11.29 6.61 7.20
CA LYS A 214 11.21 6.99 8.62
C LYS A 214 11.88 8.31 8.94
N LEU A 215 12.98 8.63 8.27
CA LEU A 215 13.77 9.84 8.54
C LEU A 215 13.22 11.08 7.83
N VAL A 216 12.68 10.93 6.62
CA VAL A 216 12.30 12.03 5.72
C VAL A 216 10.79 12.07 5.46
N GLY A 217 10.15 10.90 5.33
CA GLY A 217 8.74 10.78 4.93
C GLY A 217 8.49 11.04 3.44
N HIS A 218 7.37 10.53 2.93
CA HIS A 218 7.02 10.60 1.50
C HIS A 218 6.90 12.03 0.97
N ILE A 219 6.45 13.01 1.77
CA ILE A 219 6.37 14.41 1.29
C ILE A 219 7.77 14.93 0.93
N GLY A 220 8.75 14.75 1.82
CA GLY A 220 10.12 15.19 1.57
C GLY A 220 10.78 14.42 0.43
N LEU A 221 10.57 13.11 0.36
CA LEU A 221 11.08 12.27 -0.73
C LEU A 221 10.43 12.62 -2.08
N GLY A 222 9.13 12.90 -2.09
CA GLY A 222 8.37 13.32 -3.27
C GLY A 222 8.81 14.68 -3.79
N LEU A 223 9.04 15.65 -2.90
CA LEU A 223 9.63 16.94 -3.25
C LEU A 223 11.05 16.76 -3.82
N ALA A 224 11.89 15.95 -3.20
CA ALA A 224 13.24 15.69 -3.70
C ALA A 224 13.23 15.04 -5.10
N LEU A 225 12.29 14.11 -5.36
CA LEU A 225 12.10 13.51 -6.68
C LEU A 225 11.63 14.55 -7.71
N LEU A 226 10.65 15.40 -7.35
CA LEU A 226 10.14 16.48 -8.18
C LEU A 226 11.28 17.43 -8.59
N GLU A 227 12.12 17.85 -7.64
CA GLU A 227 13.26 18.75 -7.91
C GLU A 227 14.25 18.15 -8.90
N ARG A 228 14.66 16.89 -8.68
CA ARG A 228 15.62 16.21 -9.58
C ARG A 228 15.07 16.16 -11.00
N LYS A 229 13.82 15.73 -11.15
CA LYS A 229 13.19 15.57 -12.47
C LYS A 229 12.92 16.91 -13.15
N ALA A 230 12.50 17.94 -12.41
CA ALA A 230 12.33 19.29 -12.94
C ALA A 230 13.65 19.89 -13.45
N ALA A 231 14.76 19.67 -12.73
CA ALA A 231 16.09 20.10 -13.14
C ALA A 231 16.58 19.35 -14.40
N GLU A 232 16.33 18.04 -14.49
CA GLU A 232 16.67 17.21 -15.67
C GLU A 232 15.96 17.69 -16.94
N ILE A 233 14.65 17.96 -16.88
CA ILE A 233 13.88 18.30 -18.08
C ILE A 233 14.10 19.74 -18.54
N GLY A 234 14.34 20.66 -17.59
CA GLY A 234 14.39 22.11 -17.80
C GLY A 234 13.10 22.72 -18.40
N GLY A 235 13.02 24.05 -18.33
CA GLY A 235 12.00 24.83 -19.05
C GLY A 235 10.62 24.92 -18.40
N LEU A 236 10.42 24.37 -17.20
CA LEU A 236 9.21 24.62 -16.42
C LEU A 236 9.31 26.00 -15.74
N PRO A 237 8.32 26.90 -15.90
CA PRO A 237 8.32 28.19 -15.22
C PRO A 237 8.40 28.03 -13.70
N ALA A 238 9.25 28.82 -13.04
CA ALA A 238 9.44 28.73 -11.59
C ALA A 238 8.13 28.84 -10.78
N PRO A 239 7.18 29.75 -11.11
CA PRO A 239 5.90 29.81 -10.38
C PRO A 239 5.05 28.54 -10.51
N LEU A 240 5.12 27.85 -11.64
CA LEU A 240 4.39 26.61 -11.88
C LEU A 240 5.00 25.44 -11.10
N LEU A 241 6.33 25.40 -11.01
CA LEU A 241 7.04 24.46 -10.15
C LEU A 241 6.74 24.71 -8.67
N ASP A 242 6.65 25.97 -8.24
CA ASP A 242 6.26 26.33 -6.87
C ASP A 242 4.85 25.85 -6.53
N GLN A 243 3.91 25.90 -7.47
CA GLN A 243 2.57 25.37 -7.27
C GLN A 243 2.56 23.84 -7.15
N LEU A 244 3.34 23.11 -7.95
CA LEU A 244 3.51 21.66 -7.79
C LEU A 244 4.14 21.30 -6.44
N ARG A 245 5.18 22.01 -6.01
CA ARG A 245 5.76 21.87 -4.67
C ARG A 245 4.69 22.06 -3.60
N HIS A 246 3.87 23.10 -3.75
CA HIS A 246 2.81 23.40 -2.79
C HIS A 246 1.75 22.29 -2.73
N LEU A 247 1.34 21.73 -3.87
CA LEU A 247 0.43 20.58 -3.90
C LEU A 247 1.00 19.39 -3.14
N ILE A 248 2.26 19.02 -3.39
CA ILE A 248 2.93 17.93 -2.65
C ILE A 248 3.07 18.28 -1.16
N ALA A 249 3.52 19.49 -0.84
CA ALA A 249 3.82 19.90 0.53
C ALA A 249 2.59 20.04 1.43
N SER A 250 1.40 20.25 0.83
CA SER A 250 0.18 20.61 1.57
C SER A 250 -0.97 19.62 1.47
N HIS A 251 -0.88 18.56 0.66
CA HIS A 251 -2.02 17.66 0.39
C HIS A 251 -2.63 17.01 1.65
N HIS A 252 -1.86 16.78 2.71
CA HIS A 252 -2.41 16.31 4.00
C HIS A 252 -3.30 17.34 4.71
N GLY A 253 -3.29 18.61 4.30
CA GLY A 253 -4.23 19.65 4.73
C GLY A 253 -4.01 20.25 6.12
N GLN A 254 -3.45 19.50 7.05
CA GLN A 254 -3.17 19.93 8.42
C GLN A 254 -1.76 19.53 8.85
N HIS A 255 -1.13 20.36 9.68
CA HIS A 255 0.21 20.05 10.23
C HIS A 255 0.17 18.79 11.09
N GLU A 256 -0.91 18.60 11.84
CA GLU A 256 -1.18 17.42 12.66
C GLU A 256 -1.33 16.15 11.83
N TRP A 257 -1.64 16.27 10.54
CA TRP A 257 -1.74 15.17 9.57
C TRP A 257 -0.47 15.04 8.71
N GLY A 258 0.57 15.83 8.99
CA GLY A 258 1.87 15.73 8.34
C GLY A 258 2.14 16.76 7.24
N ALA A 259 1.21 17.69 6.97
CA ALA A 259 1.44 18.74 5.97
C ALA A 259 2.60 19.67 6.38
N LEU A 260 3.52 19.97 5.44
CA LEU A 260 4.61 20.92 5.66
C LEU A 260 4.10 22.37 5.68
N THR A 261 3.05 22.63 4.91
CA THR A 261 2.35 23.91 4.83
C THR A 261 0.87 23.66 4.56
N LEU A 262 0.01 24.62 4.86
CA LEU A 262 -1.44 24.46 4.65
C LEU A 262 -1.81 24.71 3.17
N PRO A 263 -2.86 24.03 2.64
CA PRO A 263 -3.38 24.32 1.31
C PRO A 263 -3.72 25.80 1.16
N ALA A 264 -3.20 26.42 0.10
CA ALA A 264 -3.25 27.89 -0.09
C ALA A 264 -3.58 28.29 -1.54
N THR A 265 -3.83 27.31 -2.40
CA THR A 265 -4.36 27.48 -3.75
C THR A 265 -5.66 26.70 -3.87
N ARG A 266 -6.50 27.03 -4.87
CA ARG A 266 -7.77 26.33 -5.08
C ARG A 266 -7.52 24.85 -5.37
N GLU A 267 -6.47 24.56 -6.13
CA GLU A 267 -6.03 23.22 -6.52
C GLU A 267 -5.50 22.44 -5.32
N ALA A 268 -4.75 23.08 -4.41
CA ALA A 268 -4.29 22.43 -3.18
C ALA A 268 -5.43 22.11 -2.23
N ILE A 269 -6.40 23.03 -2.10
CA ILE A 269 -7.59 22.79 -1.28
C ILE A 269 -8.40 21.63 -1.88
N ALA A 270 -8.62 21.63 -3.20
CA ALA A 270 -9.31 20.55 -3.89
C ALA A 270 -8.59 19.21 -3.72
N LEU A 271 -7.29 19.15 -4.00
CA LEU A 271 -6.47 17.95 -3.84
C LEU A 271 -6.55 17.39 -2.42
N HIS A 272 -6.41 18.24 -1.40
CA HIS A 272 -6.52 17.81 -0.01
C HIS A 272 -7.86 17.13 0.27
N TYR A 273 -8.98 17.75 -0.11
CA TYR A 273 -10.29 17.17 0.16
C TYR A 273 -10.57 15.90 -0.66
N LEU A 274 -10.06 15.81 -1.89
CA LEU A 274 -10.15 14.61 -2.70
C LEU A 274 -9.37 13.45 -2.08
N ASP A 275 -8.12 13.68 -1.70
CA ASP A 275 -7.24 12.71 -1.04
C ASP A 275 -7.84 12.22 0.29
N ASN A 276 -8.22 13.16 1.16
CA ASN A 276 -8.82 12.83 2.45
C ASN A 276 -10.18 12.12 2.31
N LEU A 277 -10.97 12.40 1.27
CA LEU A 277 -12.22 11.70 1.00
C LEU A 277 -11.97 10.24 0.60
N ASP A 278 -11.08 10.01 -0.37
CA ASP A 278 -10.73 8.66 -0.84
C ASP A 278 -10.18 7.81 0.31
N ALA A 279 -9.24 8.38 1.08
CA ALA A 279 -8.73 7.76 2.29
C ALA A 279 -9.90 7.39 3.21
N LYS A 280 -10.67 8.36 3.74
CA LYS A 280 -11.71 8.07 4.73
C LYS A 280 -12.74 7.03 4.28
N LEU A 281 -13.21 7.09 3.04
CA LEU A 281 -14.15 6.08 2.53
C LEU A 281 -13.50 4.69 2.46
N SER A 282 -12.26 4.61 1.99
CA SER A 282 -11.51 3.35 1.96
C SER A 282 -11.33 2.71 3.36
N ALA A 283 -11.14 3.48 4.44
CA ALA A 283 -11.08 2.89 5.80
C ALA A 283 -12.44 2.42 6.25
N VAL A 284 -13.48 3.18 5.95
CA VAL A 284 -14.84 2.80 6.34
C VAL A 284 -15.17 1.46 5.68
N GLU A 285 -14.92 1.29 4.39
CA GLU A 285 -15.13 0.02 3.68
C GLU A 285 -14.32 -1.13 4.30
N ALA A 286 -13.02 -0.92 4.54
CA ALA A 286 -12.16 -1.94 5.15
C ALA A 286 -12.61 -2.31 6.59
N LEU A 287 -13.01 -1.31 7.37
CA LEU A 287 -13.53 -1.49 8.73
C LEU A 287 -14.84 -2.27 8.72
N LEU A 288 -15.78 -1.91 7.84
CA LEU A 288 -17.08 -2.56 7.74
C LEU A 288 -16.95 -4.00 7.24
N ALA A 289 -16.05 -4.26 6.29
CA ALA A 289 -15.74 -5.62 5.84
C ALA A 289 -15.22 -6.49 7.00
N ASN A 290 -14.34 -5.96 7.84
CA ASN A 290 -13.80 -6.67 9.01
C ASN A 290 -14.82 -6.85 10.15
N ALA A 291 -15.81 -5.97 10.25
CA ALA A 291 -16.82 -5.99 11.30
C ALA A 291 -18.13 -6.70 10.89
N ALA A 292 -18.20 -7.23 9.66
CA ALA A 292 -19.43 -7.78 9.07
C ALA A 292 -20.00 -8.97 9.87
N ASP A 293 -19.14 -9.82 10.42
CA ASP A 293 -19.54 -11.02 11.18
C ASP A 293 -19.66 -10.76 12.70
N LEU A 294 -19.34 -9.56 13.15
CA LEU A 294 -19.46 -9.19 14.57
C LEU A 294 -20.92 -8.84 14.89
N PRO A 295 -21.44 -9.24 16.06
CA PRO A 295 -22.80 -8.92 16.48
C PRO A 295 -23.03 -7.40 16.62
N GLY A 296 -24.28 -6.96 16.45
CA GLY A 296 -24.71 -5.57 16.61
C GLY A 296 -24.50 -4.69 15.36
N ASN A 297 -25.13 -3.50 15.37
CA ASN A 297 -25.20 -2.60 14.21
C ASN A 297 -24.09 -1.54 14.15
N TRP A 298 -23.17 -1.56 15.10
CA TRP A 298 -22.09 -0.58 15.21
C TRP A 298 -20.75 -1.30 15.31
N THR A 299 -19.71 -0.69 14.75
CA THR A 299 -18.33 -1.11 15.01
C THR A 299 -17.94 -0.75 16.44
N GLU A 300 -16.79 -1.24 16.90
CA GLU A 300 -16.12 -0.62 18.05
C GLU A 300 -15.73 0.84 17.71
N TYR A 301 -15.40 1.62 18.74
CA TYR A 301 -14.96 2.99 18.57
C TYR A 301 -13.66 3.06 17.73
N VAL A 302 -13.67 3.88 16.68
CA VAL A 302 -12.53 4.03 15.77
C VAL A 302 -11.85 5.37 16.01
N LYS A 303 -10.63 5.32 16.54
CA LYS A 303 -9.85 6.53 16.89
C LYS A 303 -9.69 7.49 15.70
N THR A 304 -9.43 6.98 14.49
CA THR A 304 -9.25 7.79 13.28
C THR A 304 -10.48 8.64 12.95
N PHE A 305 -11.68 8.15 13.28
CA PHE A 305 -12.92 8.89 13.07
C PHE A 305 -13.42 9.58 14.33
N ASP A 306 -12.88 9.27 15.51
CA ASP A 306 -13.42 9.72 16.80
C ASP A 306 -14.91 9.35 16.98
N ARG A 307 -15.31 8.18 16.46
CA ARG A 307 -16.66 7.61 16.62
C ARG A 307 -16.67 6.14 16.24
N ALA A 308 -17.72 5.43 16.66
CA ALA A 308 -18.08 4.16 16.06
C ALA A 308 -18.75 4.40 14.69
N ILE A 309 -18.60 3.46 13.77
CA ILE A 309 -19.21 3.50 12.44
C ILE A 309 -20.44 2.59 12.44
N TYR A 310 -21.53 3.08 11.88
CA TYR A 310 -22.76 2.30 11.71
C TYR A 310 -22.57 1.31 10.57
N LYS A 311 -22.89 0.03 10.80
CA LYS A 311 -22.70 -1.04 9.81
C LYS A 311 -23.72 -1.02 8.68
N GLY A 312 -24.87 -0.36 8.89
CA GLY A 312 -26.04 -0.51 8.04
C GLY A 312 -26.72 -1.87 8.29
N ASP A 313 -28.04 -1.87 8.41
CA ASP A 313 -28.77 -3.14 8.36
C ASP A 313 -28.62 -3.71 6.95
N LYS A 314 -27.99 -4.89 6.81
CA LYS A 314 -28.22 -5.72 5.62
C LYS A 314 -29.67 -6.21 5.65
N THR A 315 -30.59 -5.35 5.26
CA THR A 315 -31.91 -5.76 4.81
C THR A 315 -31.76 -6.39 3.42
N GLY A 316 -31.23 -7.62 3.38
CA GLY A 316 -31.59 -8.64 2.40
C GLY A 316 -31.35 -8.45 0.89
N GLU A 317 -30.83 -7.34 0.36
CA GLU A 317 -30.55 -7.21 -1.08
C GLU A 317 -29.06 -7.02 -1.38
N PRO A 318 -28.47 -7.88 -2.24
CA PRO A 318 -27.09 -7.70 -2.67
C PRO A 318 -26.98 -6.45 -3.54
N MET A 319 -26.07 -5.54 -3.19
CA MET A 319 -25.68 -4.45 -4.08
C MET A 319 -25.10 -5.06 -5.36
N THR A 320 -25.81 -4.93 -6.47
CA THR A 320 -25.25 -5.18 -7.80
C THR A 320 -24.06 -4.25 -8.02
N PRO A 321 -22.87 -4.75 -8.38
CA PRO A 321 -21.77 -3.89 -8.75
C PRO A 321 -22.21 -3.02 -9.93
N GLY A 322 -22.08 -1.71 -9.77
CA GLY A 322 -22.34 -0.75 -10.85
C GLY A 322 -21.52 -1.13 -12.08
N ASN A 323 -22.20 -1.22 -13.22
CA ASN A 323 -21.61 -1.56 -14.51
C ASN A 323 -20.48 -0.57 -14.86
N PRO A 324 -19.40 -1.03 -15.53
CA PRO A 324 -18.15 -0.28 -15.72
C PRO A 324 -18.27 0.98 -16.56
#